data_AF-A0A4S2FBW4-F1
#
_entry.id   AF-A0A4S2FBW4-F1
#
_cell.length_a   1.000
_cell.length_b   1.000
_cell.length_c   1.000
_cell.angle_alpha   90.00
_cell.angle_beta   90.00
_cell.angle_gamma   90.00
#
_symmetry.space_group_name_H-M   'P 1'
#
loop_
_entity.id
_entity.type
_entity.pdbx_description
1 polymer ?
#
loop_
_entity_poly.entity_id
_entity_poly.type
_entity_poly.pdbx_seq_one_letter_code
_entity_poly.pdbx_strand_id
1 'polypeptide(L)'
;MKKEKNLRIFLYVVTILSLIYTCFTVFQAYGTFASYYQGMPYGFMDIFAYVISSSYAPICFTLIFYVMIAALDIWCARVEGAAATGAPIHFDEMKHDAVKDAKAVRDDAKKEAREQFKDEKDLTKAEKDVAKAAVDTDKDLVDSFVKAQKKSAREQDLDREERREVDAVMRDQKEAARQNKREQDHAIDEAARQTIKDAKANEKAVDKAADEAVKDVKKSL
;
A
#
# COMPACT_ATOMS: atom_id res chain seq x y z
N MET A 1 27.26 -9.54 -36.51
CA MET A 1 28.35 -9.68 -35.51
C MET A 1 29.26 -8.47 -35.32
N LYS A 2 30.08 -8.00 -36.29
CA LYS A 2 31.01 -6.85 -36.05
C LYS A 2 30.28 -5.52 -35.72
N LYS A 3 29.13 -5.27 -36.36
CA LYS A 3 28.34 -4.04 -36.16
C LYS A 3 27.56 -4.04 -34.83
N GLU A 4 27.08 -5.20 -34.36
CA GLU A 4 26.35 -5.34 -33.09
C GLU A 4 27.28 -5.20 -31.88
N LYS A 5 28.50 -5.74 -31.94
CA LYS A 5 29.53 -5.53 -30.89
C LYS A 5 29.90 -4.06 -30.78
N ASN A 6 30.04 -3.35 -31.90
CA ASN A 6 30.29 -1.91 -31.89
C ASN A 6 29.12 -1.11 -31.30
N LEU A 7 27.86 -1.53 -31.56
CA LEU A 7 26.69 -0.88 -31.00
C LEU A 7 26.58 -1.10 -29.48
N ARG A 8 26.85 -2.32 -29.00
CA ARG A 8 26.88 -2.63 -27.56
C ARG A 8 27.96 -1.83 -26.84
N ILE A 9 29.18 -1.79 -27.39
CA ILE A 9 30.28 -0.98 -26.85
C ILE A 9 29.90 0.50 -26.83
N PHE A 10 29.28 1.01 -27.90
CA PHE A 10 28.80 2.39 -27.96
C PHE A 10 27.76 2.69 -26.87
N LEU A 11 26.77 1.82 -26.68
CA LEU A 11 25.76 1.95 -25.62
C LEU A 11 26.36 1.92 -24.22
N TYR A 12 27.33 1.05 -23.95
CA TYR A 12 28.05 1.03 -22.66
C TYR A 12 28.81 2.34 -22.43
N VAL A 13 29.52 2.85 -23.44
CA VAL A 13 30.26 4.11 -23.35
C VAL A 13 29.32 5.28 -23.09
N VAL A 14 28.18 5.35 -23.78
CA VAL A 14 27.16 6.39 -23.57
C VAL A 14 26.51 6.29 -22.19
N THR A 15 26.26 5.08 -21.69
CA THR A 15 25.70 4.87 -20.34
C THR A 15 26.68 5.32 -19.27
N ILE A 16 27.95 4.95 -19.38
CA ILE A 16 29.01 5.38 -18.47
C ILE A 16 29.16 6.91 -18.51
N LEU A 17 29.13 7.52 -19.69
CA LEU A 17 29.14 8.98 -19.84
C LEU A 17 27.93 9.65 -19.19
N SER A 18 26.73 9.09 -19.34
CA SER A 18 25.51 9.60 -18.68
C SER A 18 25.58 9.49 -17.16
N LEU A 19 26.20 8.42 -16.64
CA LEU A 19 26.41 8.23 -15.22
C LEU A 19 27.45 9.22 -14.67
N ILE A 20 28.57 9.42 -15.36
CA ILE A 20 29.57 10.43 -15.01
C ILE A 20 28.94 11.83 -15.00
N TYR A 21 28.10 12.14 -15.99
CA TYR A 21 27.38 13.41 -16.05
C TYR A 21 26.37 13.57 -14.90
N THR A 22 25.67 12.48 -14.53
CA THR A 22 24.80 12.46 -13.34
C THR A 22 25.61 12.77 -12.08
N CYS A 23 26.74 12.10 -11.88
CA CYS A 23 27.63 12.37 -10.74
C CYS A 23 28.12 13.83 -10.73
N PHE A 24 28.48 14.39 -11.89
CA PHE A 24 28.89 15.79 -12.02
C PHE A 24 27.77 16.75 -11.59
N THR A 25 26.54 16.53 -12.05
CA THR A 25 25.39 17.37 -11.65
C THR A 25 25.09 17.28 -10.15
N VAL A 26 25.26 16.11 -9.54
CA VAL A 26 25.09 15.90 -8.09
C VAL A 26 26.18 16.62 -7.30
N PHE A 27 27.45 16.56 -7.73
CA PHE A 27 28.53 17.32 -7.10
C PHE A 27 28.35 18.84 -7.23
N GLN A 28 27.84 19.30 -8.37
CA GLN A 28 27.51 20.72 -8.57
C GLN A 28 26.37 21.15 -7.63
N ALA A 29 25.34 20.32 -7.49
CA ALA A 29 24.25 20.56 -6.55
C ALA A 29 24.73 20.57 -5.09
N TYR A 30 25.68 19.69 -4.73
CA TYR A 30 26.32 19.70 -3.41
C TYR A 30 27.12 20.98 -3.14
N GLY A 31 27.85 21.51 -4.12
CA GLY A 31 28.51 22.81 -4.00
C GLY A 31 27.53 23.96 -3.73
N THR A 32 26.32 23.86 -4.29
CA THR A 32 25.21 24.79 -4.07
C THR A 32 24.57 24.59 -2.67
N PHE A 33 24.59 23.37 -2.15
CA PHE A 33 24.14 23.04 -0.80
C PHE A 33 25.13 23.51 0.28
N ALA A 34 26.43 23.46 0.01
CA ALA A 34 27.46 23.97 0.92
C ALA A 34 27.40 25.50 1.09
N SER A 35 27.07 26.25 0.02
CA SER A 35 26.90 27.71 0.09
C SER A 35 25.63 28.16 0.82
N TYR A 36 24.62 27.29 0.94
CA TYR A 36 23.44 27.53 1.78
C TYR A 36 23.79 27.60 3.28
N TYR A 37 24.63 26.67 3.76
CA TYR A 37 25.13 26.70 5.14
C TYR A 37 26.07 27.87 5.43
N GLN A 38 26.56 28.57 4.40
CA GLN A 38 27.36 29.79 4.53
C GLN A 38 26.51 31.08 4.59
N GLY A 39 25.18 30.98 4.71
CA GLY A 39 24.30 32.11 5.06
C GLY A 39 23.63 32.81 3.88
N MET A 40 23.52 32.17 2.72
CA MET A 40 22.74 32.71 1.58
C MET A 40 21.22 32.47 1.75
N PRO A 41 20.36 33.37 1.23
CA PRO A 41 18.92 33.43 1.56
C PRO A 41 18.03 32.46 0.75
N TYR A 42 18.53 31.29 0.35
CA TYR A 42 17.71 30.31 -0.37
C TYR A 42 16.95 29.42 0.62
N GLY A 43 15.68 29.11 0.41
CA GLY A 43 14.99 28.13 1.25
C GLY A 43 15.55 26.73 1.02
N PHE A 44 15.58 25.87 2.05
CA PHE A 44 15.95 24.46 1.92
C PHE A 44 15.16 23.75 0.81
N MET A 45 13.87 24.08 0.68
CA MET A 45 12.98 23.55 -0.35
C MET A 45 13.36 23.96 -1.76
N ASP A 46 13.89 25.18 -1.95
CA ASP A 46 14.32 25.67 -3.27
C ASP A 46 15.59 24.96 -3.75
N ILE A 47 16.51 24.69 -2.82
CA ILE A 47 17.74 23.94 -3.10
C ILE A 47 17.42 22.48 -3.39
N PHE A 48 16.52 21.88 -2.60
CA PHE A 48 16.06 20.52 -2.83
C PHE A 48 15.35 20.36 -4.18
N ALA A 49 14.47 21.30 -4.55
CA ALA A 49 13.82 21.33 -5.85
C ALA A 49 14.84 21.49 -6.99
N TYR A 50 15.86 22.33 -6.82
CA TYR A 50 16.94 22.50 -7.79
C TYR A 50 17.77 21.23 -7.99
N VAL A 51 18.10 20.50 -6.92
CA VAL A 51 18.85 19.23 -6.99
C VAL A 51 18.06 18.18 -7.74
N ILE A 52 16.75 18.03 -7.43
CA ILE A 52 15.87 17.07 -8.10
C ILE A 52 15.74 17.44 -9.57
N SER A 53 15.42 18.69 -9.89
CA SER A 53 15.22 19.12 -11.27
C SER A 53 16.50 18.97 -12.12
N SER A 54 17.66 19.22 -11.53
CA SER A 54 18.95 19.14 -12.25
C SER A 54 19.43 17.69 -12.42
N SER A 55 19.08 16.79 -11.49
CA SER A 55 19.49 15.38 -11.52
C SER A 55 18.47 14.48 -12.21
N TYR A 56 17.23 14.92 -12.39
CA TYR A 56 16.14 14.12 -12.95
C TYR A 56 16.42 13.66 -14.39
N ALA A 57 16.76 14.60 -15.28
CA ALA A 57 17.04 14.29 -16.68
C ALA A 57 18.21 13.28 -16.85
N PRO A 58 19.40 13.47 -16.24
CA PRO A 58 20.50 12.54 -16.41
C PRO A 58 20.24 11.16 -15.77
N ILE A 59 19.49 11.08 -14.66
CA ILE A 59 19.04 9.80 -14.08
C ILE A 59 18.11 9.06 -15.05
N CYS A 60 17.14 9.76 -15.65
CA CYS A 60 16.21 9.17 -16.61
C CYS A 60 16.94 8.65 -17.86
N PHE A 61 17.91 9.39 -18.39
CA PHE A 61 18.72 8.92 -19.52
C PHE A 61 19.55 7.68 -19.16
N THR A 62 20.16 7.64 -17.97
CA THR A 62 20.94 6.48 -17.50
C THR A 62 20.07 5.23 -17.42
N LEU A 63 18.85 5.35 -16.88
CA LEU A 63 17.88 4.25 -16.81
C LEU A 63 17.43 3.77 -18.20
N ILE A 64 17.13 4.69 -19.11
CA ILE A 64 16.72 4.35 -20.49
C ILE A 64 17.84 3.59 -21.21
N PHE A 65 19.08 4.07 -21.13
CA PHE A 65 20.22 3.39 -21.77
C PHE A 65 20.52 2.03 -21.14
N TYR A 66 20.36 1.90 -19.82
CA TYR A 66 20.50 0.61 -19.13
C TYR A 66 19.47 -0.43 -19.62
N VAL A 67 18.20 -0.03 -19.72
CA VAL A 67 17.14 -0.91 -20.26
C VAL A 67 17.41 -1.26 -21.73
N MET A 68 17.90 -0.31 -22.53
CA MET A 68 18.29 -0.59 -23.92
C MET A 68 19.44 -1.60 -24.01
N ILE A 69 20.44 -1.53 -23.12
CA ILE A 69 21.53 -2.53 -23.06
C ILE A 69 20.97 -3.90 -22.69
N ALA A 70 20.13 -3.99 -21.66
CA ALA A 70 19.54 -5.26 -21.23
C ALA A 70 18.68 -5.90 -22.35
N ALA A 71 17.88 -5.09 -23.06
CA ALA A 71 17.11 -5.55 -24.21
C ALA A 71 18.01 -6.06 -25.35
N LEU A 72 19.12 -5.35 -25.62
CA LEU A 72 20.09 -5.75 -26.65
C LEU A 72 20.85 -7.02 -26.26
N ASP A 73 21.15 -7.21 -24.99
CA ASP A 73 21.81 -8.39 -24.45
C ASP A 73 20.94 -9.64 -24.60
N ILE A 74 19.66 -9.53 -24.25
CA ILE A 74 18.65 -10.57 -24.45
C ILE A 74 18.51 -10.91 -25.94
N TRP A 75 18.46 -9.88 -26.79
CA TRP A 75 18.29 -10.07 -28.23
C TRP A 75 19.52 -10.73 -28.88
N CYS A 76 20.74 -10.31 -28.54
CA CYS A 76 21.97 -10.93 -29.02
C CYS A 76 22.12 -12.38 -28.52
N ALA A 77 21.82 -12.67 -27.25
CA ALA A 77 21.86 -14.03 -26.72
C ALA A 77 20.89 -14.96 -27.47
N ARG A 78 19.73 -14.43 -27.87
CA ARG A 78 18.72 -15.15 -28.67
C ARG A 78 19.17 -15.38 -30.11
N VAL A 79 19.80 -14.38 -30.75
CA VAL A 79 20.34 -14.49 -32.13
C VAL A 79 21.50 -15.48 -32.18
N GLU A 80 22.39 -15.46 -31.20
CA GLU A 80 23.49 -16.44 -31.09
C GLU A 80 22.97 -17.85 -30.81
N GLY A 81 21.91 -18.00 -29.99
CA GLY A 81 21.23 -19.27 -29.77
C GLY A 81 20.50 -19.82 -31.01
N ALA A 82 19.86 -18.96 -31.81
CA ALA A 82 19.21 -19.34 -33.06
C ALA A 82 20.23 -19.69 -34.17
N ALA A 83 21.36 -18.99 -34.23
CA ALA A 83 22.45 -19.28 -35.17
C ALA A 83 23.16 -20.60 -34.86
N ALA A 84 23.22 -21.01 -33.59
CA ALA A 84 23.84 -22.28 -33.16
C ALA A 84 22.99 -23.53 -33.45
N THR A 85 21.67 -23.37 -33.64
CA THR A 85 20.73 -24.49 -33.77
C THR A 85 20.15 -24.66 -35.17
N GLY A 86 20.33 -23.69 -36.07
CA GLY A 86 19.81 -23.75 -37.44
C GLY A 86 18.27 -23.84 -37.53
N ALA A 87 17.57 -23.66 -36.40
CA ALA A 87 16.13 -23.77 -36.31
C ALA A 87 15.48 -22.42 -36.69
N PRO A 88 14.41 -22.43 -37.49
CA PRO A 88 13.64 -21.22 -37.73
C PRO A 88 13.08 -20.71 -36.38
N ILE A 89 13.17 -19.40 -36.17
CA ILE A 89 12.59 -18.74 -34.99
C ILE A 89 11.06 -18.95 -35.05
N HIS A 90 10.55 -19.93 -34.32
CA HIS A 90 9.11 -20.20 -34.24
C HIS A 90 8.43 -19.14 -33.38
N PHE A 91 7.87 -18.12 -34.04
CA PHE A 91 7.11 -17.05 -33.41
C PHE A 91 5.92 -17.57 -32.57
N ASP A 92 5.33 -18.71 -32.94
CA ASP A 92 4.21 -19.31 -32.21
C ASP A 92 4.58 -19.83 -30.81
N GLU A 93 5.80 -20.35 -30.60
CA GLU A 93 6.25 -20.76 -29.27
C GLU A 93 6.44 -19.54 -28.35
N MET A 94 6.96 -18.43 -28.88
CA MET A 94 7.09 -17.16 -28.12
C MET A 94 5.73 -16.61 -27.67
N LYS A 95 4.69 -16.70 -28.52
CA LYS A 95 3.34 -16.26 -28.15
C LYS A 95 2.76 -17.15 -27.05
N HIS A 96 3.01 -18.45 -27.13
CA HIS A 96 2.51 -19.41 -26.16
C HIS A 96 3.17 -19.23 -24.77
N ASP A 97 4.49 -19.01 -24.74
CA ASP A 97 5.24 -18.80 -23.50
C ASP A 97 4.87 -17.47 -22.83
N ALA A 98 4.75 -16.37 -23.58
CA ALA A 98 4.34 -15.08 -23.03
C ALA A 98 2.92 -15.10 -22.44
N VAL A 99 1.99 -15.83 -23.06
CA VAL A 99 0.64 -16.02 -22.51
C VAL A 99 0.66 -16.93 -21.27
N LYS A 100 1.55 -17.92 -21.22
CA LYS A 100 1.71 -18.80 -20.06
C LYS A 100 2.28 -18.03 -18.86
N ASP A 101 3.29 -17.21 -19.07
CA ASP A 101 3.89 -16.38 -18.04
C ASP A 101 2.89 -15.34 -17.52
N ALA A 102 2.12 -14.70 -18.41
CA ALA A 102 1.06 -13.78 -18.01
C ALA A 102 -0.04 -14.46 -17.17
N LYS A 103 -0.38 -15.73 -17.47
CA LYS A 103 -1.32 -16.51 -16.65
C LYS A 103 -0.75 -16.85 -15.28
N ALA A 104 0.54 -17.17 -15.18
CA ALA A 104 1.19 -17.42 -13.90
C ALA A 104 1.15 -16.16 -13.02
N VAL A 105 1.55 -15.01 -13.57
CA VAL A 105 1.47 -13.71 -12.86
C VAL A 105 0.04 -13.38 -12.43
N ARG A 106 -0.96 -13.65 -13.29
CA ARG A 106 -2.37 -13.50 -12.91
C ARG A 106 -2.72 -14.38 -11.72
N ASP A 107 -2.38 -15.67 -11.75
CA ASP A 107 -2.76 -16.61 -10.71
C ASP A 107 -2.10 -16.26 -9.37
N ASP A 108 -0.85 -15.80 -9.40
CA ASP A 108 -0.13 -15.29 -8.21
C ASP A 108 -0.79 -14.02 -7.67
N ALA A 109 -1.10 -13.03 -8.52
CA ALA A 109 -1.77 -11.80 -8.10
C ALA A 109 -3.16 -12.06 -7.50
N LYS A 110 -3.93 -13.00 -8.07
CA LYS A 110 -5.23 -13.42 -7.51
C LYS A 110 -5.08 -14.13 -6.17
N LYS A 111 -4.03 -14.93 -6.01
CA LYS A 111 -3.74 -15.61 -4.75
C LYS A 111 -3.35 -14.61 -3.66
N GLU A 112 -2.45 -13.68 -3.96
CA GLU A 112 -2.03 -12.62 -3.04
C GLU A 112 -3.20 -11.74 -2.61
N ALA A 113 -4.06 -11.31 -3.55
CA ALA A 113 -5.25 -10.52 -3.24
C ALA A 113 -6.23 -11.25 -2.30
N ARG A 114 -6.38 -12.57 -2.48
CA ARG A 114 -7.20 -13.42 -1.59
C ARG A 114 -6.62 -13.57 -0.20
N GLU A 115 -5.30 -13.68 -0.09
CA GLU A 115 -4.61 -13.75 1.20
C GLU A 115 -4.74 -12.42 1.93
N GLN A 116 -4.48 -11.29 1.26
CA GLN A 116 -4.68 -9.95 1.82
C GLN A 116 -6.12 -9.72 2.31
N PHE A 117 -7.13 -10.13 1.52
CA PHE A 117 -8.52 -10.04 1.95
C PHE A 117 -8.83 -10.87 3.20
N LYS A 118 -8.26 -12.07 3.32
CA LYS A 118 -8.45 -12.90 4.51
C LYS A 118 -7.82 -12.26 5.73
N ASP A 119 -6.59 -11.78 5.61
CA ASP A 119 -5.85 -11.15 6.69
C ASP A 119 -6.57 -9.89 7.19
N GLU A 120 -7.01 -9.03 6.26
CA GLU A 120 -7.75 -7.81 6.60
C GLU A 120 -9.12 -8.12 7.22
N LYS A 121 -9.82 -9.14 6.72
CA LYS A 121 -11.10 -9.59 7.30
C LYS A 121 -10.93 -10.12 8.72
N ASP A 122 -9.88 -10.89 8.99
CA ASP A 122 -9.64 -11.46 10.31
C ASP A 122 -9.14 -10.39 11.29
N LEU A 123 -8.31 -9.44 10.84
CA LEU A 123 -7.95 -8.25 11.60
C LEU A 123 -9.19 -7.42 11.97
N THR A 124 -10.06 -7.14 11.00
CA THR A 124 -11.30 -6.36 11.22
C THR A 124 -12.22 -7.04 12.25
N LYS A 125 -12.31 -8.37 12.25
CA LYS A 125 -13.07 -9.10 13.29
C LYS A 125 -12.43 -8.94 14.67
N ALA A 126 -11.10 -9.07 14.75
CA ALA A 126 -10.38 -8.93 16.01
C ALA A 126 -10.54 -7.52 16.59
N GLU A 127 -10.40 -6.48 15.77
CA GLU A 127 -10.64 -5.09 16.18
C GLU A 127 -12.07 -4.87 16.66
N LYS A 128 -13.06 -5.43 15.96
CA LYS A 128 -14.46 -5.39 16.37
C LYS A 128 -14.67 -6.06 17.73
N ASP A 129 -14.09 -7.23 17.97
CA ASP A 129 -14.25 -7.95 19.23
C ASP A 129 -13.60 -7.18 20.39
N VAL A 130 -12.44 -6.57 20.16
CA VAL A 130 -11.78 -5.68 21.13
C VAL A 130 -12.62 -4.44 21.42
N ALA A 131 -13.17 -3.80 20.38
CA ALA A 131 -14.04 -2.64 20.54
C ALA A 131 -15.29 -2.98 21.34
N LYS A 132 -15.97 -4.10 21.04
CA LYS A 132 -17.14 -4.54 21.82
C LYS A 132 -16.80 -4.86 23.27
N ALA A 133 -15.65 -5.48 23.53
CA ALA A 133 -15.19 -5.74 24.89
C ALA A 133 -14.94 -4.43 25.69
N ALA A 134 -14.45 -3.38 25.03
CA ALA A 134 -14.31 -2.06 25.65
C ALA A 134 -15.68 -1.45 26.00
N VAL A 135 -16.66 -1.52 25.09
CA VAL A 135 -18.04 -1.04 25.34
C VAL A 135 -18.70 -1.81 26.49
N ASP A 136 -18.47 -3.13 26.55
CA ASP A 136 -18.93 -3.97 27.66
C ASP A 136 -18.33 -3.53 29.00
N THR A 137 -17.03 -3.24 29.01
CA THR A 137 -16.30 -2.76 30.19
C THR A 137 -16.87 -1.43 30.69
N ASP A 138 -17.10 -0.47 29.79
CA ASP A 138 -17.68 0.84 30.14
C ASP A 138 -19.08 0.70 30.73
N LYS A 139 -19.92 -0.15 30.15
CA LYS A 139 -21.26 -0.43 30.65
C LYS A 139 -21.23 -1.12 32.02
N ASP A 140 -20.29 -2.03 32.25
CA ASP A 140 -20.11 -2.69 33.54
C ASP A 140 -19.58 -1.72 34.62
N LEU A 141 -18.72 -0.77 34.25
CA LEU A 141 -18.30 0.34 35.14
C LEU A 141 -19.50 1.19 35.56
N VAL A 142 -20.37 1.58 34.63
CA VAL A 142 -21.61 2.33 34.97
C VAL A 142 -22.52 1.50 35.88
N ASP A 143 -22.72 0.21 35.59
CA ASP A 143 -23.53 -0.67 36.43
C ASP A 143 -22.97 -0.80 37.85
N SER A 144 -21.64 -0.82 38.00
CA SER A 144 -20.97 -0.84 39.29
C SER A 144 -21.12 0.48 40.06
N PHE A 145 -21.00 1.61 39.37
CA PHE A 145 -21.20 2.95 39.93
C PHE A 145 -22.63 3.15 40.43
N VAL A 146 -23.62 2.75 39.63
CA VAL A 146 -25.05 2.78 39.99
C VAL A 146 -25.32 1.95 41.25
N LYS A 147 -24.73 0.76 41.36
CA LYS A 147 -24.87 -0.08 42.55
C LYS A 147 -24.26 0.58 43.79
N ALA A 148 -23.08 1.19 43.65
CA ALA A 148 -22.40 1.88 44.75
C ALA A 148 -23.21 3.08 45.26
N GLN A 149 -23.72 3.91 44.34
CA GLN A 149 -24.59 5.06 44.64
C GLN A 149 -25.88 4.64 45.35
N LYS A 150 -26.59 3.63 44.83
CA LYS A 150 -27.81 3.11 45.49
C LYS A 150 -27.52 2.56 46.88
N LYS A 151 -26.36 1.93 47.10
CA LYS A 151 -25.95 1.45 48.42
C LYS A 151 -25.67 2.62 49.36
N SER A 152 -24.93 3.63 48.91
CA SER A 152 -24.62 4.83 49.70
C SER A 152 -25.89 5.58 50.11
N ALA A 153 -26.86 5.76 49.21
CA ALA A 153 -28.14 6.39 49.52
C ALA A 153 -29.00 5.60 50.53
N ARG A 154 -28.78 4.29 50.66
CA ARG A 154 -29.46 3.46 51.68
C ARG A 154 -28.79 3.57 53.05
N GLU A 155 -27.48 3.81 53.08
CA GLU A 155 -26.68 3.97 54.29
C GLU A 155 -26.76 5.40 54.84
N GLN A 156 -27.04 6.39 53.99
CA GLN A 156 -27.40 7.74 54.43
C GLN A 156 -28.84 7.74 54.98
N ASP A 157 -29.09 8.48 56.06
CA ASP A 157 -30.42 8.70 56.66
C ASP A 157 -31.32 9.60 55.78
N LEU A 158 -31.22 9.44 54.45
CA LEU A 158 -32.10 10.08 53.48
C LEU A 158 -33.53 9.63 53.70
N ASP A 159 -34.46 10.56 53.53
CA ASP A 159 -35.87 10.27 53.65
C ASP A 159 -36.37 9.41 52.47
N ARG A 160 -37.63 8.98 52.55
CA ARG A 160 -38.19 8.05 51.55
C ARG A 160 -38.31 8.68 50.16
N GLU A 161 -38.38 10.01 50.08
CA GLU A 161 -38.58 10.75 48.84
C GLU A 161 -37.24 10.95 48.12
N GLU A 162 -36.21 11.40 48.85
CA GLU A 162 -34.83 11.52 48.38
C GLU A 162 -34.29 10.18 47.86
N ARG A 163 -34.56 9.07 48.57
CA ARG A 163 -34.18 7.72 48.11
C ARG A 163 -34.85 7.33 46.79
N ARG A 164 -36.10 7.77 46.55
CA ARG A 164 -36.82 7.50 45.29
C ARG A 164 -36.26 8.31 44.14
N GLU A 165 -35.86 9.56 44.39
CA GLU A 165 -35.21 10.41 43.40
C GLU A 165 -33.86 9.83 42.98
N VAL A 166 -33.01 9.43 43.94
CA VAL A 166 -31.75 8.74 43.63
C VAL A 166 -32.00 7.45 42.83
N ASP A 167 -32.99 6.64 43.23
CA ASP A 167 -33.33 5.43 42.51
C ASP A 167 -33.86 5.67 41.08
N ALA A 168 -34.52 6.81 40.83
CA ALA A 168 -34.97 7.24 39.51
C ALA A 168 -33.78 7.68 38.65
N VAL A 169 -32.94 8.61 39.14
CA VAL A 169 -31.74 9.09 38.44
C VAL A 169 -30.82 7.92 38.07
N MET A 170 -30.62 6.97 38.98
CA MET A 170 -29.78 5.81 38.74
C MET A 170 -30.38 4.81 37.74
N ARG A 171 -31.71 4.76 37.61
CA ARG A 171 -32.38 4.00 36.54
C ARG A 171 -32.16 4.66 35.19
N ASP A 172 -32.33 5.97 35.12
CA ASP A 172 -32.15 6.74 33.88
C ASP A 172 -30.69 6.64 33.40
N GLN A 173 -29.70 6.74 34.29
CA GLN A 173 -28.28 6.54 33.94
C GLN A 173 -28.02 5.14 33.39
N LYS A 174 -28.63 4.10 33.97
CA LYS A 174 -28.48 2.72 33.51
C LYS A 174 -29.16 2.50 32.16
N GLU A 175 -30.29 3.15 31.90
CA GLU A 175 -30.96 3.10 30.61
C GLU A 175 -30.17 3.84 29.54
N ALA A 176 -29.64 5.02 29.84
CA ALA A 176 -28.75 5.77 28.96
C ALA A 176 -27.50 4.97 28.59
N ALA A 177 -26.85 4.30 29.56
CA ALA A 177 -25.71 3.43 29.28
C ALA A 177 -26.05 2.23 28.39
N ARG A 178 -27.26 1.66 28.54
CA ARG A 178 -27.74 0.58 27.67
C ARG A 178 -28.02 1.06 26.25
N GLN A 179 -28.58 2.26 26.09
CA GLN A 179 -28.81 2.86 24.77
C GLN A 179 -27.48 3.17 24.09
N ASN A 180 -26.56 3.84 24.79
CA ASN A 180 -25.23 4.16 24.29
C ASN A 180 -24.47 2.88 23.86
N LYS A 181 -24.52 1.82 24.67
CA LYS A 181 -23.96 0.51 24.28
C LYS A 181 -24.56 0.00 22.95
N ARG A 182 -25.89 0.04 22.80
CA ARG A 182 -26.54 -0.46 21.57
C ARG A 182 -26.13 0.35 20.34
N GLU A 183 -26.02 1.67 20.49
CA GLU A 183 -25.58 2.58 19.43
C GLU A 183 -24.13 2.31 19.04
N GLN A 184 -23.23 2.15 20.02
CA GLN A 184 -21.83 1.83 19.78
C GLN A 184 -21.66 0.44 19.16
N ASP A 185 -22.34 -0.58 19.68
CA ASP A 185 -22.31 -1.94 19.11
C ASP A 185 -22.79 -1.94 17.65
N HIS A 186 -23.85 -1.19 17.36
CA HIS A 186 -24.36 -1.04 15.99
C HIS A 186 -23.35 -0.33 15.09
N ALA A 187 -22.75 0.77 15.56
CA ALA A 187 -21.75 1.51 14.81
C ALA A 187 -20.49 0.67 14.52
N ILE A 188 -20.03 -0.11 15.50
CA ILE A 188 -18.91 -1.05 15.35
C ILE A 188 -19.26 -2.12 14.30
N ASP A 189 -20.47 -2.68 14.37
CA ASP A 189 -20.92 -3.70 13.41
C ASP A 189 -21.04 -3.15 11.99
N GLU A 190 -21.52 -1.92 11.83
CA GLU A 190 -21.66 -1.25 10.55
C GLU A 190 -20.30 -0.89 9.95
N ALA A 191 -19.39 -0.32 10.76
CA ALA A 191 -18.02 -0.03 10.35
C ALA A 191 -17.29 -1.28 9.88
N ALA A 192 -17.32 -2.36 10.68
CA ALA A 192 -16.68 -3.62 10.32
C ALA A 192 -17.26 -4.23 9.03
N ARG A 193 -18.58 -4.15 8.83
CA ARG A 193 -19.24 -4.60 7.59
C ARG A 193 -18.77 -3.79 6.38
N GLN A 194 -18.64 -2.49 6.53
CA GLN A 194 -18.22 -1.60 5.45
C GLN A 194 -16.76 -1.87 5.07
N THR A 195 -15.85 -1.96 6.05
CA THR A 195 -14.43 -2.31 5.80
C THR A 195 -14.29 -3.66 5.08
N ILE A 196 -15.01 -4.70 5.52
CA ILE A 196 -14.97 -6.01 4.86
C ILE A 196 -15.53 -5.94 3.42
N LYS A 197 -16.56 -5.12 3.20
CA LYS A 197 -17.15 -4.93 1.87
C LYS A 197 -16.17 -4.23 0.92
N ASP A 198 -15.45 -3.23 1.41
CA ASP A 198 -14.47 -2.47 0.65
C ASP A 198 -13.24 -3.33 0.32
N ALA A 199 -12.72 -4.09 1.30
CA ALA A 199 -11.66 -5.08 1.08
C ALA A 199 -12.04 -6.12 0.01
N LYS A 200 -13.28 -6.61 0.05
CA LYS A 200 -13.81 -7.56 -0.96
C LYS A 200 -13.98 -6.92 -2.33
N ALA A 201 -14.33 -5.63 -2.40
CA ALA A 201 -14.41 -4.91 -3.66
C ALA A 201 -13.01 -4.75 -4.27
N ASN A 202 -12.00 -4.51 -3.45
CA ASN A 202 -10.59 -4.42 -3.86
C ASN A 202 -10.07 -5.76 -4.40
N GLU A 203 -10.31 -6.87 -3.69
CA GLU A 203 -10.00 -8.24 -4.15
C GLU A 203 -10.56 -8.48 -5.57
N LYS A 204 -11.84 -8.15 -5.79
CA LYS A 204 -12.50 -8.30 -7.09
C LYS A 204 -11.93 -7.38 -8.17
N ALA A 205 -11.50 -6.17 -7.80
CA ALA A 205 -10.88 -5.23 -8.72
C ALA A 205 -9.53 -5.77 -9.21
N VAL A 206 -8.72 -6.33 -8.30
CA VAL A 206 -7.44 -6.99 -8.63
C VAL A 206 -7.70 -8.22 -9.51
N ASP A 207 -8.68 -9.07 -9.16
CA ASP A 207 -9.07 -10.23 -9.97
C ASP A 207 -9.40 -9.83 -11.42
N LYS A 208 -10.16 -8.74 -11.59
CA LYS A 208 -10.57 -8.23 -12.91
C LYS A 208 -9.39 -7.63 -13.67
N ALA A 209 -8.55 -6.82 -13.02
CA ALA A 209 -7.38 -6.22 -13.62
C ALA A 209 -6.37 -7.28 -14.09
N ALA A 210 -6.18 -8.34 -13.30
CA ALA A 210 -5.31 -9.46 -13.66
C ALA A 210 -5.84 -10.23 -14.89
N ASP A 211 -7.16 -10.41 -15.01
CA ASP A 211 -7.77 -11.01 -16.21
C ASP A 211 -7.66 -10.10 -17.45
N GLU A 212 -7.77 -8.79 -17.28
CA GLU A 212 -7.60 -7.81 -18.36
C GLU A 212 -6.15 -7.77 -18.84
N ALA A 213 -5.16 -7.80 -17.94
CA ALA A 213 -3.74 -7.86 -18.29
C ALA A 213 -3.40 -9.08 -19.18
N VAL A 214 -3.92 -10.27 -18.85
CA VAL A 214 -3.72 -11.47 -19.68
C VAL A 214 -4.39 -11.34 -21.05
N LYS A 215 -5.57 -10.71 -21.12
CA LYS A 215 -6.25 -10.46 -22.40
C LYS A 215 -5.45 -9.49 -23.28
N ASP A 216 -4.86 -8.47 -22.70
CA ASP A 216 -4.08 -7.48 -23.43
C ASP A 216 -2.76 -8.07 -23.95
N VAL A 217 -2.08 -8.90 -23.15
CA VAL A 217 -0.94 -9.70 -23.63
C VAL A 217 -1.35 -10.61 -24.79
N LYS A 218 -2.52 -11.25 -24.72
CA LYS A 218 -3.00 -12.11 -25.81
C LYS A 218 -3.34 -11.32 -27.09
N LYS A 219 -3.76 -10.06 -26.98
CA LYS A 219 -4.07 -9.20 -28.14
C LYS A 219 -2.83 -8.56 -28.76
N SER A 220 -1.78 -8.31 -27.98
CA SER A 220 -0.56 -7.66 -28.45
C SER A 220 0.42 -8.60 -29.16
N LEU A 221 0.19 -9.91 -29.09
CA LEU A 221 0.98 -10.97 -29.71
C LEU A 221 0.43 -11.40 -31.06
#